data_AF-A0A7J9DWW5-F1
#
_entry.id   AF-A0A7J9DWW5-F1
#
_cell.length_a   1.000
_cell.length_b   1.000
_cell.length_c   1.000
_cell.angle_alpha   90.00
_cell.angle_beta   90.00
_cell.angle_gamma   90.00
#
_symmetry.space_group_name_H-M   'P 1'
#
loop_
_entity.id
_entity.type
_entity.pdbx_description
1 polymer ?
#
loop_
_entity_poly.entity_id
_entity_poly.type
_entity_poly.pdbx_seq_one_letter_code
_entity_poly.pdbx_strand_id
1 'polypeptide(L)'
;MLEYSLYHKYVLDYWGQQDKDYQIFALSNEEWRNVAILCKILEVFYDVTCVFSNFVQTILSNLRLLFDEYVKKLKSTSSSLARSSNVSNNDPVDSSLHQHNVNSADLGGDYDESDDYKWYLNESSTKSEKS
;
A
#
# COMPACT_ATOMS: atom_id res chain seq x y z
N MET A 1 -26.08 1.42 12.68
CA MET A 1 -26.56 2.66 13.34
C MET A 1 -27.95 3.05 12.86
N LEU A 2 -28.14 3.37 11.57
CA LEU A 2 -29.45 3.76 11.03
C LEU A 2 -30.52 2.66 11.12
N GLU A 3 -30.11 1.39 10.99
CA GLU A 3 -31.00 0.24 11.13
C GLU A 3 -31.59 0.14 12.55
N TYR A 4 -30.79 0.46 13.57
CA TYR A 4 -31.23 0.56 14.96
C TYR A 4 -32.19 1.74 15.18
N SER A 5 -31.94 2.86 14.48
CA SER A 5 -32.84 4.01 14.48
C SER A 5 -34.20 3.67 13.85
N LEU A 6 -34.24 2.89 12.77
CA LEU A 6 -35.49 2.40 12.18
C LEU A 6 -36.22 1.44 13.12
N TYR A 7 -35.49 0.52 13.76
CA TYR A 7 -36.07 -0.42 14.72
C TYR A 7 -36.69 0.29 15.93
N HIS A 8 -36.11 1.41 16.37
CA HIS A 8 -36.58 2.21 17.50
C HIS A 8 -37.36 3.47 17.10
N LYS A 9 -37.85 3.54 15.84
CA LYS A 9 -38.56 4.70 15.31
C LYS A 9 -39.62 5.25 16.27
N TYR A 10 -40.50 4.39 16.80
CA TYR A 10 -41.60 4.83 17.69
C TYR A 10 -41.10 5.46 18.99
N VAL A 11 -40.00 4.95 19.55
CA VAL A 11 -39.40 5.50 20.76
C VAL A 11 -38.77 6.85 20.44
N LEU A 12 -38.05 6.95 19.33
CA LEU A 12 -37.42 8.20 18.88
C LEU A 12 -38.45 9.30 18.57
N ASP A 13 -39.53 8.95 17.88
CA ASP A 13 -40.64 9.88 17.60
C ASP A 13 -41.32 10.36 18.90
N TYR A 14 -41.53 9.45 19.87
CA TYR A 14 -42.11 9.79 21.17
C TYR A 14 -41.25 10.79 21.93
N TRP A 15 -39.94 10.54 22.05
CA TRP A 15 -39.03 11.46 22.74
C TRP A 15 -38.91 12.80 22.01
N GLY A 16 -38.87 12.80 20.68
CA GLY A 16 -38.79 14.03 19.89
C GLY A 16 -40.02 14.93 20.00
N GLN A 17 -41.19 14.37 20.33
CA GLN A 17 -42.40 15.14 20.58
C GLN A 17 -42.48 15.70 22.01
N GLN A 18 -41.89 15.01 22.98
CA GLN A 18 -42.08 15.30 24.40
C GLN A 18 -41.03 16.24 24.98
N ASP A 19 -39.82 16.25 24.43
CA ASP A 19 -38.70 17.03 24.94
C ASP A 19 -38.02 17.83 23.81
N LYS A 20 -37.72 19.10 24.10
CA LYS A 20 -37.06 20.02 23.17
C LYS A 20 -35.63 19.58 22.84
N ASP A 21 -34.96 18.93 23.79
CA ASP A 21 -33.59 18.44 23.59
C ASP A 21 -33.54 17.25 22.61
N TYR A 22 -34.67 16.57 22.42
CA TYR A 22 -34.81 15.41 21.53
C TYR A 22 -35.56 15.74 20.23
N GLN A 23 -35.91 17.01 20.00
CA GLN A 23 -36.73 17.41 18.85
C GLN A 23 -36.08 17.07 17.49
N ILE A 24 -34.75 16.90 17.46
CA ILE A 24 -34.01 16.40 16.28
C ILE A 24 -34.49 15.02 15.79
N PHE A 25 -35.12 14.22 16.65
CA PHE A 25 -35.67 12.92 16.31
C PHE A 25 -37.13 12.96 15.87
N ALA A 26 -37.80 14.12 15.95
CA ALA A 26 -39.19 14.30 15.51
C ALA A 26 -39.28 14.44 13.98
N LEU A 27 -38.85 13.41 13.27
CA LEU A 27 -38.84 13.37 11.82
C LEU A 27 -40.24 13.16 11.25
N SER A 28 -40.54 13.79 10.13
CA SER A 28 -41.73 13.55 9.33
C SER A 28 -41.74 12.14 8.72
N ASN A 29 -42.91 11.67 8.30
CA ASN A 29 -43.04 10.38 7.62
C ASN A 29 -42.21 10.30 6.32
N GLU A 30 -42.04 11.43 5.63
CA GLU A 30 -41.20 11.50 4.44
C GLU A 30 -39.72 11.37 4.78
N GLU A 31 -39.25 12.03 5.83
CA GLU A 31 -37.86 11.90 6.29
C GLU A 31 -37.56 10.48 6.75
N TRP A 32 -38.46 9.84 7.50
CA TRP A 32 -38.32 8.43 7.87
C TRP A 32 -38.27 7.50 6.66
N ARG A 33 -39.04 7.79 5.61
CA ARG A 33 -38.97 7.06 4.34
C ARG A 33 -37.61 7.25 3.66
N ASN A 34 -37.08 8.47 3.67
CA ASN A 34 -35.75 8.77 3.11
C ASN A 34 -34.65 8.06 3.90
N VAL A 35 -34.73 8.01 5.23
CA VAL A 35 -33.81 7.23 6.08
C VAL A 35 -33.86 5.74 5.74
N ALA A 36 -35.05 5.18 5.51
CA ALA A 36 -35.21 3.79 5.11
C ALA A 36 -34.60 3.50 3.73
N ILE A 37 -34.77 4.41 2.76
CA ILE A 37 -34.12 4.30 1.45
C ILE A 37 -32.60 4.37 1.59
N LEU A 38 -32.10 5.33 2.38
CA LEU A 38 -30.67 5.49 2.64
C LEU A 38 -30.07 4.23 3.28
N CYS A 39 -30.75 3.60 4.23
CA CYS A 39 -30.30 2.33 4.83
C CYS A 39 -30.07 1.26 3.77
N LYS A 40 -31.06 1.04 2.89
CA LYS A 40 -30.96 0.02 1.83
C LYS A 40 -29.83 0.31 0.85
N ILE A 41 -29.64 1.58 0.49
CA ILE A 41 -28.55 1.98 -0.41
C ILE A 41 -27.20 1.70 0.26
N LEU A 42 -27.03 2.09 1.53
CA LEU A 42 -25.80 1.87 2.28
C LEU A 42 -25.50 0.38 2.48
N GLU A 43 -26.53 -0.45 2.68
CA GLU A 43 -26.40 -1.91 2.76
C GLU A 43 -25.82 -2.49 1.46
N VAL A 44 -26.35 -2.07 0.30
CA VAL A 44 -25.82 -2.49 -1.01
C VAL A 44 -24.37 -2.03 -1.19
N PHE A 45 -24.04 -0.79 -0.81
CA PHE A 45 -22.65 -0.32 -0.86
C PHE A 45 -21.73 -1.12 0.05
N TYR A 46 -22.17 -1.46 1.25
CA TYR A 46 -21.42 -2.29 2.17
C TYR A 46 -21.10 -3.66 1.56
N ASP A 47 -22.10 -4.33 0.99
CA ASP A 47 -21.91 -5.63 0.33
C ASP A 47 -20.91 -5.55 -0.83
N VAL A 48 -21.04 -4.54 -1.69
CA VAL A 48 -20.13 -4.33 -2.82
C VAL A 48 -18.70 -4.09 -2.33
N THR A 49 -18.52 -3.25 -1.30
CA THR A 49 -17.19 -2.99 -0.74
C THR A 49 -16.58 -4.23 -0.08
N CYS A 50 -17.41 -5.06 0.57
CA CYS A 50 -16.98 -6.33 1.15
C CYS A 50 -16.48 -7.30 0.06
N VAL A 51 -17.25 -7.51 -1.00
CA VAL A 51 -16.85 -8.36 -2.14
C VAL A 51 -15.56 -7.86 -2.78
N PHE A 52 -15.47 -6.54 -3.02
CA PHE A 52 -14.27 -5.93 -3.58
C PHE A 52 -13.04 -6.12 -2.69
N SER A 53 -13.18 -5.92 -1.38
CA SER A 53 -12.10 -6.11 -0.41
C SER A 53 -11.58 -7.56 -0.41
N ASN A 54 -12.49 -8.54 -0.41
CA ASN A 54 -12.14 -9.96 -0.46
C ASN A 54 -11.39 -10.32 -1.74
N PHE A 55 -11.79 -9.76 -2.87
CA PHE A 55 -11.11 -9.97 -4.15
C PHE A 55 -9.67 -9.41 -4.13
N VAL A 56 -9.50 -8.17 -3.67
CA VAL A 56 -8.18 -7.54 -3.55
C VAL A 56 -7.28 -8.33 -2.60
N GLN A 57 -7.81 -8.77 -1.45
CA GLN A 57 -7.07 -9.57 -0.49
C GLN A 57 -6.61 -10.91 -1.09
N THR A 58 -7.46 -11.54 -1.92
CA THR A 58 -7.13 -12.79 -2.62
C THR A 58 -5.98 -12.57 -3.61
N ILE A 59 -6.06 -11.53 -4.45
CA ILE A 59 -4.98 -11.19 -5.40
C ILE A 59 -3.68 -10.91 -4.66
N LEU A 60 -3.73 -10.11 -3.60
CA LEU A 60 -2.54 -9.76 -2.82
C LEU A 60 -1.90 -11.00 -2.20
N SER A 61 -2.70 -11.95 -1.72
CA SER A 61 -2.22 -13.21 -1.15
C SER A 61 -1.53 -14.07 -2.21
N ASN A 62 -2.12 -14.19 -3.40
CA ASN A 62 -1.51 -14.92 -4.52
C ASN A 62 -0.20 -14.29 -4.99
N LEU A 63 -0.14 -12.95 -5.07
CA LEU A 63 1.09 -12.24 -5.44
C LEU A 63 2.19 -12.43 -4.39
N ARG A 64 1.86 -12.38 -3.09
CA ARG A 64 2.81 -12.68 -2.02
C ARG A 64 3.37 -14.10 -2.12
N LEU A 65 2.51 -15.09 -2.36
CA LEU A 65 2.94 -16.49 -2.55
C LEU A 65 3.89 -16.65 -3.74
N LEU A 66 3.56 -16.04 -4.88
CA LEU A 66 4.43 -16.07 -6.07
C LEU A 66 5.78 -15.40 -5.79
N PHE A 67 5.78 -14.27 -5.08
CA PHE A 67 7.00 -13.58 -4.71
C PHE A 67 7.86 -14.43 -3.77
N ASP A 68 7.27 -15.05 -2.76
CA ASP A 68 7.97 -15.93 -1.81
C ASP A 68 8.59 -17.14 -2.53
N GLU A 69 7.86 -17.75 -3.47
CA GLU A 69 8.38 -18.84 -4.30
C GLU A 69 9.54 -18.38 -5.18
N TYR A 70 9.41 -17.22 -5.82
CA TYR A 70 10.46 -16.62 -6.65
C TYR A 70 11.74 -16.34 -5.83
N VAL A 71 11.61 -15.68 -4.67
CA VAL A 71 12.72 -15.40 -3.75
C VAL A 71 13.38 -16.69 -3.26
N LYS A 72 12.59 -17.71 -2.91
CA LYS A 72 13.10 -19.01 -2.49
C LYS A 72 13.94 -19.67 -3.59
N LYS A 73 13.46 -19.65 -4.83
CA LYS A 73 14.17 -20.20 -6.00
C LYS A 73 15.47 -19.44 -6.31
N LEU A 74 15.47 -18.11 -6.17
CA LEU A 74 16.68 -17.31 -6.33
C LEU A 74 17.74 -17.67 -5.27
N LYS A 75 17.32 -17.81 -4.01
CA LYS A 75 18.22 -18.17 -2.91
C LYS A 75 18.78 -19.58 -3.05
N SER A 76 17.99 -20.55 -3.52
CA SER A 76 18.49 -21.91 -3.76
C SER A 76 19.50 -21.96 -4.91
N THR A 77 19.23 -21.25 -6.02
CA THR A 77 20.09 -21.24 -7.21
C THR A 77 21.45 -20.58 -6.95
N SER A 78 21.47 -19.47 -6.20
CA SER A 78 22.72 -18.82 -5.79
C SER A 78 23.53 -19.70 -4.83
N SER A 79 22.88 -20.42 -3.91
CA SER A 79 23.57 -21.35 -3.00
C SER A 79 24.16 -22.57 -3.70
N SER A 80 23.51 -23.11 -4.73
CA SER A 80 24.08 -24.20 -5.53
C SER A 80 25.26 -23.74 -6.39
N LEU A 81 25.22 -22.49 -6.86
CA LEU A 81 26.31 -21.89 -7.63
C LEU A 81 27.56 -21.67 -6.76
N ALA A 82 27.38 -21.15 -5.54
CA ALA A 82 28.48 -21.00 -4.57
C ALA A 82 29.04 -22.34 -4.08
N ARG A 83 28.25 -23.42 -4.11
CA ARG A 83 28.71 -24.77 -3.77
C ARG A 83 29.42 -25.47 -4.94
N SER A 84 29.12 -25.10 -6.19
CA SER A 84 29.83 -25.64 -7.36
C SER A 84 31.10 -24.86 -7.72
N SER A 85 31.29 -23.65 -7.19
CA SER A 85 32.47 -22.82 -7.48
C SER A 85 33.74 -23.21 -6.68
N ASN A 86 33.67 -24.23 -5.82
CA ASN A 86 34.80 -24.64 -4.97
C ASN A 86 35.55 -25.90 -5.45
N VAL A 87 35.31 -26.37 -6.68
CA VAL A 87 36.21 -27.36 -7.31
C VAL A 87 37.34 -26.61 -8.01
N SER A 88 38.24 -26.07 -7.20
CA SER A 88 39.58 -25.71 -7.65
C SER A 88 40.33 -27.02 -7.87
N ASN A 89 40.59 -27.35 -9.14
CA ASN A 89 41.57 -28.35 -9.50
C ASN A 89 42.94 -27.85 -9.02
N ASN A 90 43.42 -28.45 -7.93
CA ASN A 90 44.78 -28.26 -7.47
C ASN A 90 45.70 -29.14 -8.33
N ASP A 91 46.27 -28.56 -9.39
CA ASP A 91 47.52 -29.06 -9.94
C ASP A 91 48.65 -28.15 -9.45
N PRO A 92 49.66 -28.67 -8.72
CA PRO A 92 50.82 -27.87 -8.33
C PRO A 92 51.79 -27.85 -9.50
N VAL A 93 51.65 -26.87 -10.40
CA VAL A 93 52.65 -26.61 -11.43
C VAL A 93 53.35 -25.29 -11.13
N ASP A 94 54.56 -25.45 -10.63
CA ASP A 94 55.62 -24.47 -10.49
C ASP A 94 55.75 -23.60 -11.76
N SER A 95 55.55 -22.30 -11.62
CA SER A 95 56.03 -21.31 -12.58
C SER A 95 56.31 -19.99 -11.89
N SER A 96 57.54 -19.92 -11.37
CA SER A 96 58.35 -18.70 -11.34
C SER A 96 58.14 -17.85 -12.59
N LEU A 97 57.66 -16.61 -12.45
CA LEU A 97 58.17 -15.46 -13.19
C LEU A 97 57.67 -14.12 -12.63
N HIS A 98 58.57 -13.16 -12.73
CA HIS A 98 58.70 -11.86 -12.11
C HIS A 98 57.69 -10.81 -12.64
N GLN A 99 57.45 -9.76 -11.83
CA GLN A 99 56.99 -8.37 -12.17
C GLN A 99 55.50 -8.10 -11.88
N HIS A 100 55.06 -6.94 -11.36
CA HIS A 100 55.70 -5.66 -11.04
C HIS A 100 54.82 -5.00 -9.95
N ASN A 101 55.43 -4.42 -8.92
CA ASN A 101 54.78 -3.60 -7.89
C ASN A 101 54.37 -2.24 -8.49
N VAL A 102 53.09 -1.89 -8.42
CA VAL A 102 52.58 -0.52 -8.61
C VAL A 102 51.66 -0.16 -7.46
N ASN A 103 52.24 0.39 -6.40
CA ASN A 103 51.51 1.22 -5.45
C ASN A 103 51.33 2.61 -6.09
N SER A 104 50.10 3.01 -6.41
CA SER A 104 49.70 4.42 -6.49
C SER A 104 48.18 4.58 -6.64
N ALA A 105 47.65 5.62 -6.00
CA ALA A 105 46.34 6.24 -6.16
C ALA A 105 45.17 5.66 -5.35
N ASP A 106 45.13 6.09 -4.09
CA ASP A 106 43.94 6.68 -3.47
C ASP A 106 43.19 7.58 -4.46
N LEU A 107 41.97 7.18 -4.84
CA LEU A 107 41.02 8.03 -5.53
C LEU A 107 39.63 7.72 -4.96
N GLY A 108 39.27 8.54 -3.96
CA GLY A 108 37.91 8.70 -3.49
C GLY A 108 36.96 8.88 -4.66
N GLY A 109 35.95 8.02 -4.72
CA GLY A 109 34.78 8.25 -5.55
C GLY A 109 33.95 9.33 -4.89
N ASP A 110 34.03 10.54 -5.44
CA ASP A 110 33.00 11.58 -5.27
C ASP A 110 31.65 10.96 -5.65
N TYR A 111 30.78 10.80 -4.66
CA TYR A 111 29.37 10.56 -4.94
C TYR A 111 28.80 11.86 -5.47
N ASP A 112 28.76 12.00 -6.80
CA ASP A 112 28.00 13.04 -7.48
C ASP A 112 26.52 12.76 -7.24
N GLU A 113 26.01 13.33 -6.15
CA GLU A 113 24.62 13.31 -5.74
C GLU A 113 23.82 14.09 -6.78
N SER A 114 23.36 13.37 -7.80
CA SER A 114 22.65 13.97 -8.94
C SER A 114 21.44 14.78 -8.45
N ASP A 115 21.53 16.10 -8.59
CA ASP A 115 20.49 17.10 -8.29
C ASP A 115 19.27 17.04 -9.24
N ASP A 116 19.04 15.91 -9.92
CA ASP A 116 18.08 15.76 -11.02
C ASP A 116 16.60 15.83 -10.55
N TYR A 117 16.35 15.87 -9.24
CA TYR A 117 15.01 16.01 -8.67
C TYR A 117 14.57 17.48 -8.42
N LYS A 118 15.46 18.46 -8.61
CA LYS A 118 15.16 19.88 -8.32
C LYS A 118 14.29 20.60 -9.36
N TRP A 119 14.13 20.03 -10.57
CA TRP A 119 13.40 20.71 -11.65
C TRP A 119 11.89 20.85 -11.40
N TYR A 120 11.28 19.93 -10.63
CA TYR A 120 9.83 19.93 -10.44
C TYR A 120 9.29 20.93 -9.40
N LEU A 121 10.17 21.61 -8.63
CA LEU A 121 9.73 22.47 -7.54
C LEU A 121 9.59 23.95 -7.90
N ASN A 122 9.99 24.39 -9.09
CA ASN A 122 9.98 25.82 -9.44
C ASN A 122 8.89 26.23 -10.45
N GLU A 123 8.14 25.29 -11.02
CA GLU A 123 7.14 25.60 -12.07
C GLU A 123 5.71 25.85 -11.53
N SER A 124 5.45 25.61 -10.24
CA SER A 124 4.13 25.85 -9.63
C SER A 124 3.98 27.21 -8.94
N SER A 125 5.02 28.05 -8.91
CA SER A 125 5.00 29.33 -8.16
C SER A 125 4.76 30.61 -8.99
N THR A 126 4.48 30.53 -10.30
CA THR A 126 4.25 31.75 -11.12
C THR A 126 2.90 31.82 -11.83
N LYS A 127 1.91 31.01 -11.43
CA LYS A 127 0.55 31.10 -12.01
C LYS A 127 -0.54 31.15 -10.95
N SER A 128 -0.46 32.13 -10.06
CA SER A 128 -1.58 32.55 -9.22
C SER A 128 -1.42 34.03 -8.85
N GLU A 129 -1.73 34.92 -9.80
CA GLU A 129 -2.22 36.28 -9.55
C GLU A 129 -2.53 36.94 -10.91
N LYS A 130 -3.71 36.63 -11.44
CA LYS A 130 -4.49 37.49 -12.35
C LYS A 130 -5.89 36.90 -12.49
N SER A 131 -6.75 37.25 -11.52
CA SER A 131 -8.11 37.77 -11.75
C SER A 131 -8.69 38.23 -10.43
#